data_AF-A0A366LYH5-F1
#
_entry.id   AF-A0A366LYH5-F1
#
_cell.length_a   1.000
_cell.length_b   1.000
_cell.length_c   1.000
_cell.angle_alpha   90.00
_cell.angle_beta   90.00
_cell.angle_gamma   90.00
#
_symmetry.space_group_name_H-M   'P 1'
#
loop_
_entity.id
_entity.type
_entity.pdbx_description
1 polymer ?
#
loop_
_entity_poly.entity_id
_entity_poly.type
_entity_poly.pdbx_seq_one_letter_code
_entity_poly.pdbx_strand_id
1 'polypeptide(L)'
;MKTHRIIRVVGGAFGAMAVTAALALPAQAGAVTTGAGARPAQERGGGCSEAHRRIIRSGFEAWSDGTGSITDVFHPAIVWRIEGRTVVSKTYHGKKSLLDEVMLPFGARFNLSREPFRPTNVEAIYCEGDTTAVHWHGTGVANNGMRYTNSYVWIMTLRRGKVVSGIAFLDSISFNELWRNVPPSTA
;
A
#
# COMPACT_ATOMS: atom_id res chain seq x y z
N MET A 1 -38.39 -23.25 17.28
CA MET A 1 -37.28 -24.21 17.49
C MET A 1 -36.02 -23.67 16.81
N LYS A 2 -34.83 -23.83 17.42
CA LYS A 2 -33.53 -23.55 16.79
C LYS A 2 -33.02 -24.82 16.10
N THR A 3 -32.47 -24.69 14.89
CA THR A 3 -31.75 -25.78 14.21
C THR A 3 -30.46 -25.22 13.60
N HIS A 4 -29.35 -25.37 14.31
CA HIS A 4 -28.01 -25.17 13.73
C HIS A 4 -27.60 -26.45 13.00
N ARG A 5 -27.09 -26.33 11.77
CA ARG A 5 -26.36 -27.41 11.10
C ARG A 5 -24.87 -27.16 11.24
N ILE A 6 -24.20 -28.04 11.99
CA ILE A 6 -22.75 -28.08 12.15
C ILE A 6 -22.19 -28.96 11.03
N ILE A 7 -21.24 -28.44 10.24
CA ILE A 7 -20.50 -29.24 9.26
C ILE A 7 -19.25 -29.80 9.95
N ARG A 8 -19.18 -31.13 10.06
CA ARG A 8 -17.95 -31.85 10.42
C ARG A 8 -17.02 -31.87 9.21
N VAL A 9 -15.74 -31.52 9.42
CA VAL A 9 -14.64 -31.94 8.54
C VAL A 9 -13.87 -33.05 9.26
N VAL A 10 -13.66 -34.16 8.56
CA VAL A 10 -12.98 -35.36 9.08
C VAL A 10 -11.46 -35.17 8.96
N GLY A 11 -10.70 -35.59 9.97
CA GLY A 11 -9.26 -35.43 10.01
C GLY A 11 -8.50 -36.40 9.08
N GLY A 12 -7.39 -35.93 8.52
CA GLY A 12 -6.35 -36.77 7.92
C GLY A 12 -5.20 -36.95 8.90
N ALA A 13 -4.80 -38.19 9.17
CA ALA A 13 -3.70 -38.50 10.08
C ALA A 13 -2.33 -38.26 9.40
N PHE A 14 -1.37 -37.72 10.15
CA PHE A 14 0.05 -37.82 9.84
C PHE A 14 0.73 -38.71 10.87
N GLY A 15 1.47 -39.71 10.38
CA GLY A 15 1.99 -40.80 11.19
C GLY A 15 3.13 -40.39 12.11
N ALA A 16 3.19 -41.03 13.28
CA ALA A 16 4.37 -40.99 14.14
C ALA A 16 5.43 -41.96 13.63
N MET A 17 6.70 -41.53 13.62
CA MET A 17 7.84 -42.43 13.57
C MET A 17 8.88 -41.94 14.59
N ALA A 18 8.99 -42.68 15.70
CA ALA A 18 10.00 -42.42 16.71
C ALA A 18 11.27 -43.22 16.39
N VAL A 19 12.44 -42.59 16.49
CA VAL A 19 13.73 -43.30 16.50
C VAL A 19 14.58 -42.82 17.67
N THR A 20 14.93 -43.82 18.46
CA THR A 20 15.84 -43.99 19.59
C THR A 20 16.96 -42.95 19.81
N ALA A 21 17.25 -42.68 21.09
CA ALA A 21 18.38 -41.88 21.55
C ALA A 21 19.73 -42.63 21.57
N ALA A 22 20.83 -41.87 21.52
CA ALA A 22 22.17 -42.33 21.88
C ALA A 22 22.97 -41.19 22.55
N LEU A 23 23.75 -41.52 23.58
CA LEU A 23 24.60 -40.61 24.37
C LEU A 23 26.08 -40.92 24.13
N ALA A 24 26.90 -39.92 23.79
CA ALA A 24 28.34 -39.89 24.08
C ALA A 24 28.95 -38.47 23.90
N LEU A 25 29.89 -38.12 24.78
CA LEU A 25 30.72 -36.90 24.79
C LEU A 25 32.09 -37.18 24.12
N PRO A 26 33.06 -36.23 24.10
CA PRO A 26 33.01 -34.87 23.56
C PRO A 26 34.14 -34.64 22.52
N ALA A 27 34.06 -33.57 21.72
CA ALA A 27 35.19 -33.11 20.90
C ALA A 27 35.48 -31.63 21.17
N GLN A 28 36.65 -31.33 21.72
CA GLN A 28 37.15 -29.96 21.82
C GLN A 28 37.72 -29.52 20.47
N ALA A 29 37.37 -28.33 20.00
CA ALA A 29 38.02 -27.70 18.86
C ALA A 29 38.09 -26.18 19.03
N GLY A 30 39.32 -25.66 19.12
CA GLY A 30 39.77 -24.33 18.72
C GLY A 30 38.87 -23.12 19.02
N ALA A 31 39.29 -22.29 19.97
CA ALA A 31 38.91 -20.89 19.96
C ALA A 31 39.46 -20.21 18.69
N VAL A 32 38.55 -19.78 17.80
CA VAL A 32 38.89 -18.88 16.69
C VAL A 32 38.24 -17.52 16.98
N THR A 33 39.04 -16.60 17.50
CA THR A 33 38.70 -15.19 17.66
C THR A 33 38.66 -14.49 16.30
N THR A 34 37.62 -14.76 15.50
CA THR A 34 37.23 -13.84 14.43
C THR A 34 36.40 -12.73 15.03
N GLY A 35 37.05 -11.60 15.30
CA GLY A 35 36.42 -10.31 15.59
C GLY A 35 35.69 -9.76 14.37
N ALA A 36 34.69 -10.49 13.87
CA ALA A 36 33.65 -9.92 13.04
C ALA A 36 32.85 -8.99 13.94
N GLY A 37 33.25 -7.71 13.94
CA GLY A 37 32.45 -6.64 14.51
C GLY A 37 31.12 -6.61 13.76
N ALA A 38 30.15 -7.38 14.25
CA ALA A 38 28.76 -7.21 13.91
C ALA A 38 28.46 -5.76 14.24
N ARG A 39 28.40 -4.91 13.21
CA ARG A 39 27.80 -3.59 13.34
C ARG A 39 26.47 -3.85 14.05
N PRO A 40 26.25 -3.32 15.26
CA PRO A 40 24.95 -3.48 15.89
C PRO A 40 23.95 -3.02 14.85
N ALA A 41 22.95 -3.85 14.56
CA ALA A 41 21.89 -3.48 13.64
C ALA A 41 21.31 -2.20 14.21
N GLN A 42 21.69 -1.06 13.60
CA GLN A 42 21.50 0.23 14.23
C GLN A 42 20.00 0.37 14.40
N GLU A 43 19.55 0.36 15.65
CA GLU A 43 18.14 0.43 15.98
C GLU A 43 17.58 1.59 15.18
N ARG A 44 16.63 1.30 14.29
CA ARG A 44 16.00 2.33 13.47
C ARG A 44 15.14 3.17 14.39
N GLY A 45 15.81 4.13 15.02
CA GLY A 45 15.24 4.99 16.04
C GLY A 45 14.00 5.68 15.48
N GLY A 46 12.91 5.60 16.25
CA GLY A 46 11.62 6.13 15.85
C GLY A 46 10.61 5.05 15.57
N GLY A 47 9.88 4.67 16.62
CA GLY A 47 8.48 4.30 16.42
C GLY A 47 7.75 5.41 15.64
N CYS A 48 6.68 5.04 14.92
CA CYS A 48 5.88 5.95 14.10
C CYS A 48 5.82 7.38 14.65
N SER A 49 6.25 8.36 13.85
CA SER A 49 5.82 9.75 14.07
C SER A 49 4.30 9.81 13.91
N GLU A 50 3.56 9.89 15.02
CA GLU A 50 2.10 9.95 14.99
C GLU A 50 1.59 11.18 14.22
N ALA A 51 2.43 12.21 14.08
CA ALA A 51 2.19 13.32 13.15
C ALA A 51 2.16 12.86 11.67
N HIS A 52 3.05 11.95 11.24
CA HIS A 52 3.00 11.39 9.87
C HIS A 52 1.72 10.57 9.64
N ARG A 53 1.35 9.70 10.59
CA ARG A 53 0.08 8.96 10.53
C ARG A 53 -1.11 9.91 10.42
N ARG A 54 -1.15 10.96 11.24
CA ARG A 54 -2.22 11.97 11.24
C ARG A 54 -2.30 12.73 9.92
N ILE A 55 -1.18 13.20 9.38
CA ILE A 55 -1.12 13.93 8.11
C ILE A 55 -1.67 13.08 6.96
N ILE A 56 -1.27 11.80 6.88
CA ILE A 56 -1.77 10.89 5.85
C ILE A 56 -3.25 10.58 6.06
N ARG A 57 -3.66 10.27 7.30
CA ARG A 57 -5.08 10.01 7.66
C ARG A 57 -5.97 11.18 7.24
N SER A 58 -5.67 12.40 7.67
CA SER A 58 -6.48 13.58 7.36
C SER A 58 -6.45 13.97 5.88
N GLY A 59 -5.37 13.64 5.15
CA GLY A 59 -5.35 13.76 3.68
C GLY A 59 -6.29 12.78 2.98
N PHE A 60 -6.46 11.56 3.52
CA PHE A 60 -7.43 10.59 3.01
C PHE A 60 -8.88 10.93 3.40
N GLU A 61 -9.10 11.41 4.63
CA GLU A 61 -10.40 11.90 5.11
C GLU A 61 -10.88 13.08 4.26
N ALA A 62 -10.06 14.13 4.09
CA ALA A 62 -10.41 15.28 3.26
C ALA A 62 -10.63 14.91 1.77
N TRP A 63 -9.90 13.91 1.26
CA TRP A 63 -10.13 13.41 -0.09
C TRP A 63 -11.45 12.64 -0.21
N SER A 64 -11.76 11.74 0.74
CA SER A 64 -13.04 11.02 0.84
C SER A 64 -14.23 12.00 0.85
N ASP A 65 -14.16 13.01 1.71
CA ASP A 65 -15.22 14.01 1.90
C ASP A 65 -15.30 15.01 0.74
N GLY A 66 -14.33 14.99 -0.19
CA GLY A 66 -14.24 15.94 -1.30
C GLY A 66 -13.87 17.38 -0.89
N THR A 67 -13.35 17.57 0.33
CA THR A 67 -12.93 18.87 0.89
C THR A 67 -11.47 19.21 0.61
N GLY A 68 -10.67 18.24 0.12
CA GLY A 68 -9.27 18.44 -0.27
C GLY A 68 -8.74 17.32 -1.18
N SER A 69 -7.44 17.34 -1.46
CA SER A 69 -6.75 16.28 -2.23
C SER A 69 -5.66 15.61 -1.42
N ILE A 70 -5.54 14.28 -1.51
CA ILE A 70 -4.37 13.56 -0.97
C ILE A 70 -3.05 14.06 -1.59
N THR A 71 -3.08 14.70 -2.76
CA THR A 71 -1.88 15.28 -3.38
C THR A 71 -1.41 16.56 -2.68
N ASP A 72 -2.19 17.16 -1.78
CA ASP A 72 -1.82 18.39 -1.06
C ASP A 72 -0.72 18.15 -0.01
N VAL A 73 -0.60 16.91 0.47
CA VAL A 73 0.52 16.48 1.32
C VAL A 73 1.78 16.11 0.51
N PHE A 74 1.74 16.12 -0.83
CA PHE A 74 2.92 15.81 -1.66
C PHE A 74 3.85 17.02 -1.81
N HIS A 75 5.15 16.78 -1.67
CA HIS A 75 6.21 17.76 -1.94
C HIS A 75 6.27 18.10 -3.44
N PRO A 76 6.57 19.35 -3.86
CA PRO A 76 6.66 19.69 -5.28
C PRO A 76 7.65 18.82 -6.07
N ALA A 77 8.74 18.39 -5.43
CA ALA A 77 9.77 17.52 -6.00
C ALA A 77 9.66 16.03 -5.57
N ILE A 78 8.44 15.48 -5.41
CA ILE A 78 8.28 14.04 -5.12
C ILE A 78 8.93 13.14 -6.17
N VAL A 79 9.38 11.95 -5.75
CA VAL A 79 9.63 10.82 -6.66
C VAL A 79 8.57 9.74 -6.40
N TRP A 80 7.70 9.48 -7.38
CA TRP A 80 6.60 8.53 -7.24
C TRP A 80 6.70 7.39 -8.26
N ARG A 81 6.70 6.14 -7.82
CA ARG A 81 6.73 4.96 -8.71
C ARG A 81 5.41 4.20 -8.66
N ILE A 82 4.81 3.99 -9.82
CA ILE A 82 3.63 3.12 -9.96
C ILE A 82 4.14 1.74 -10.42
N GLU A 83 3.93 0.73 -9.58
CA GLU A 83 4.40 -0.63 -9.80
C GLU A 83 3.45 -1.46 -10.67
N GLY A 84 3.89 -2.66 -11.04
CA GLY A 84 3.09 -3.61 -11.82
C GLY A 84 3.06 -3.30 -13.32
N ARG A 85 1.93 -3.60 -13.96
CA ARG A 85 1.77 -3.52 -15.43
C ARG A 85 0.58 -2.65 -15.84
N THR A 86 0.49 -1.45 -15.27
CA THR A 86 -0.45 -0.43 -15.75
C THR A 86 0.11 0.31 -16.96
N VAL A 87 -0.75 0.92 -17.77
CA VAL A 87 -0.38 1.88 -18.82
C VAL A 87 0.29 3.15 -18.29
N VAL A 88 0.33 3.36 -16.97
CA VAL A 88 1.02 4.44 -16.26
C VAL A 88 2.16 3.93 -15.35
N SER A 89 2.58 2.67 -15.49
CA SER A 89 3.63 2.09 -14.63
C SER A 89 5.01 2.62 -15.02
N LYS A 90 5.51 3.61 -14.27
CA LYS A 90 6.87 4.15 -14.33
C LYS A 90 7.20 4.94 -13.05
N THR A 91 8.40 5.50 -12.99
CA THR A 91 8.77 6.53 -12.01
C THR A 91 8.49 7.92 -12.57
N TYR A 92 7.78 8.73 -11.78
CA TYR A 92 7.46 10.13 -12.01
C TYR A 92 8.36 11.01 -11.13
N HIS A 93 8.93 12.06 -11.73
CA HIS A 93 9.81 13.00 -11.05
C HIS A 93 9.14 14.37 -11.00
N GLY A 94 8.80 14.81 -9.78
CA GLY A 94 8.04 16.02 -9.49
C GLY A 94 6.52 15.80 -9.44
N LYS A 95 5.84 16.55 -8.55
CA LYS A 95 4.38 16.53 -8.37
C LYS A 95 3.65 16.83 -9.68
N LYS A 96 4.18 17.75 -10.50
CA LYS A 96 3.59 18.14 -11.79
C LYS A 96 3.45 16.95 -12.76
N SER A 97 4.53 16.20 -12.98
CA SER A 97 4.52 15.01 -13.86
C SER A 97 3.51 13.96 -13.38
N LEU A 98 3.45 13.67 -12.08
CA LEU A 98 2.44 12.75 -11.53
C LEU A 98 0.99 13.26 -11.69
N LEU A 99 0.77 14.57 -11.51
CA LEU A 99 -0.56 15.16 -11.66
C LEU A 99 -1.02 15.15 -13.12
N ASP A 100 -0.23 15.70 -14.02
CA ASP A 100 -0.59 15.91 -15.43
C ASP A 100 -0.79 14.58 -16.17
N GLU A 101 0.03 13.58 -15.86
CA GLU A 101 0.05 12.32 -16.60
C GLU A 101 -0.83 11.24 -15.98
N VAL A 102 -1.14 11.32 -14.68
CA VAL A 102 -1.91 10.29 -13.95
C VAL A 102 -3.11 10.87 -13.21
N MET A 103 -2.90 11.73 -12.20
CA MET A 103 -3.98 12.05 -11.26
C MET A 103 -5.10 12.88 -11.89
N LEU A 104 -4.77 13.88 -12.72
CA LEU A 104 -5.75 14.71 -13.41
C LEU A 104 -6.49 13.93 -14.52
N PRO A 105 -5.81 13.18 -15.43
CA PRO A 105 -6.52 12.34 -16.40
C PRO A 105 -7.30 11.18 -15.77
N PHE A 106 -6.89 10.69 -14.60
CA PHE A 106 -7.66 9.72 -13.84
C PHE A 106 -8.94 10.35 -13.28
N GLY A 107 -8.85 11.49 -12.58
CA GLY A 107 -10.01 12.21 -12.06
C GLY A 107 -11.01 12.63 -13.15
N ALA A 108 -10.50 13.10 -14.30
CA ALA A 108 -11.30 13.50 -15.45
C ALA A 108 -12.18 12.36 -16.03
N ARG A 109 -11.88 11.09 -15.75
CA ARG A 109 -12.73 9.93 -16.12
C ARG A 109 -13.97 9.77 -15.24
N PHE A 110 -14.16 10.63 -14.24
CA PHE A 110 -15.30 10.61 -13.32
C PHE A 110 -16.07 11.95 -13.24
N ASN A 111 -15.60 13.02 -13.90
CA ASN A 111 -16.17 14.37 -13.77
C ASN A 111 -17.62 14.52 -14.27
N LEU A 112 -18.08 13.64 -15.18
CA LEU A 112 -19.47 13.65 -15.67
C LEU A 112 -20.43 12.90 -14.74
N SER A 113 -19.91 12.26 -13.69
CA SER A 113 -20.67 11.45 -12.74
C SER A 113 -20.99 12.22 -11.47
N ARG A 114 -22.12 11.85 -10.83
CA ARG A 114 -22.49 12.30 -9.47
C ARG A 114 -21.78 11.51 -8.37
N GLU A 115 -21.17 10.37 -8.71
CA GLU A 115 -20.34 9.55 -7.82
C GLU A 115 -18.88 9.58 -8.31
N PRO A 116 -18.14 10.69 -8.11
CA PRO A 116 -16.75 10.75 -8.53
C PRO A 116 -15.88 9.77 -7.74
N PHE A 117 -14.71 9.38 -8.27
CA PHE A 117 -13.83 8.47 -7.54
C PHE A 117 -13.37 9.05 -6.19
N ARG A 118 -13.54 8.27 -5.13
CA ARG A 118 -13.15 8.60 -3.76
C ARG A 118 -12.57 7.36 -3.07
N PRO A 119 -11.68 7.53 -2.08
CA PRO A 119 -11.45 6.50 -1.06
C PRO A 119 -12.78 6.16 -0.40
N THR A 120 -13.12 4.87 -0.32
CA THR A 120 -14.33 4.38 0.36
C THR A 120 -14.02 3.60 1.62
N ASN A 121 -12.76 3.15 1.79
CA ASN A 121 -12.29 2.51 3.01
C ASN A 121 -10.77 2.66 3.12
N VAL A 122 -10.26 3.00 4.31
CA VAL A 122 -8.83 2.94 4.64
C VAL A 122 -8.66 1.84 5.69
N GLU A 123 -8.27 0.64 5.26
CA GLU A 123 -8.17 -0.52 6.14
C GLU A 123 -7.08 -0.35 7.20
N ALA A 124 -5.91 0.16 6.81
CA ALA A 124 -4.77 0.26 7.70
C ALA A 124 -3.79 1.38 7.31
N ILE A 125 -3.20 2.01 8.33
CA ILE A 125 -2.08 2.96 8.20
C ILE A 125 -0.92 2.49 9.08
N TYR A 126 -0.02 1.73 8.47
CA TYR A 126 1.24 1.27 9.07
C TYR A 126 2.28 2.38 9.00
N CYS A 127 3.14 2.50 10.01
CA CYS A 127 4.17 3.53 10.05
C CYS A 127 5.41 3.07 10.83
N GLU A 128 6.60 3.35 10.31
CA GLU A 128 7.90 3.06 10.91
C GLU A 128 8.87 4.20 10.58
N GLY A 129 9.37 4.91 11.58
CA GLY A 129 10.14 6.15 11.41
C GLY A 129 9.44 7.16 10.49
N ASP A 130 10.09 7.46 9.37
CA ASP A 130 9.60 8.36 8.32
C ASP A 130 8.72 7.69 7.25
N THR A 131 8.53 6.37 7.30
CA THR A 131 7.78 5.61 6.29
C THR A 131 6.36 5.36 6.76
N THR A 132 5.38 5.61 5.90
CA THR A 132 3.96 5.33 6.11
C THR A 132 3.43 4.49 4.96
N ALA A 133 2.85 3.33 5.26
CA ALA A 133 2.14 2.50 4.28
C ALA A 133 0.64 2.52 4.55
N VAL A 134 -0.16 2.74 3.51
CA VAL A 134 -1.63 2.77 3.58
C VAL A 134 -2.20 1.66 2.72
N HIS A 135 -3.02 0.78 3.30
CA HIS A 135 -3.90 -0.11 2.55
C HIS A 135 -5.30 0.51 2.49
N TRP A 136 -5.81 0.75 1.29
CA TRP A 136 -7.09 1.44 1.09
C TRP A 136 -7.80 1.00 -0.19
N HIS A 137 -9.12 1.21 -0.22
CA HIS A 137 -9.98 0.94 -1.37
C HIS A 137 -10.62 2.24 -1.83
N GLY A 138 -10.76 2.39 -3.14
CA GLY A 138 -11.52 3.48 -3.72
C GLY A 138 -12.54 2.99 -4.73
N THR A 139 -13.64 3.72 -4.84
CA THR A 139 -14.73 3.46 -5.79
C THR A 139 -15.21 4.77 -6.40
N GLY A 140 -15.70 4.70 -7.65
CA GLY A 140 -16.47 5.76 -8.29
C GLY A 140 -17.28 5.21 -9.46
N VAL A 141 -18.26 5.96 -9.95
CA VAL A 141 -18.92 5.68 -11.23
C VAL A 141 -18.26 6.55 -12.29
N ALA A 142 -17.67 5.91 -13.30
CA ALA A 142 -16.94 6.59 -14.36
C ALA A 142 -17.89 7.25 -15.37
N ASN A 143 -17.35 8.10 -16.27
CA ASN A 143 -18.11 8.88 -17.24
C ASN A 143 -19.02 8.05 -18.17
N ASN A 144 -18.75 6.75 -18.33
CA ASN A 144 -19.57 5.81 -19.10
C ASN A 144 -20.67 5.11 -18.27
N GLY A 145 -20.89 5.53 -17.02
CA GLY A 145 -21.87 4.92 -16.10
C GLY A 145 -21.39 3.62 -15.42
N MET A 146 -20.21 3.09 -15.76
CA MET A 146 -19.69 1.87 -15.14
C MET A 146 -19.03 2.18 -13.79
N ARG A 147 -19.29 1.33 -12.79
CA ARG A 147 -18.60 1.41 -11.50
C ARG A 147 -17.17 0.89 -11.64
N TYR A 148 -16.21 1.70 -11.17
CA TYR A 148 -14.82 1.34 -10.99
C TYR A 148 -14.53 1.19 -9.50
N THR A 149 -13.94 0.07 -9.10
CA THR A 149 -13.44 -0.22 -7.75
C THR A 149 -12.00 -0.70 -7.88
N ASN A 150 -11.12 -0.29 -6.98
CA ASN A 150 -9.73 -0.77 -6.95
C ASN A 150 -9.16 -0.70 -5.52
N SER A 151 -8.23 -1.60 -5.22
CA SER A 151 -7.55 -1.76 -3.94
C SER A 151 -6.08 -1.38 -4.08
N TYR A 152 -5.57 -0.58 -3.14
CA TYR A 152 -4.28 0.09 -3.27
C TYR A 152 -3.42 -0.11 -2.03
N VAL A 153 -2.11 -0.28 -2.25
CA VAL A 153 -1.09 -0.12 -1.20
C VAL A 153 -0.16 1.02 -1.61
N TRP A 154 -0.15 2.10 -0.83
CA TRP A 154 0.75 3.24 -1.04
C TRP A 154 1.79 3.28 0.07
N ILE A 155 3.06 3.05 -0.27
CA ILE A 155 4.20 3.14 0.65
C ILE A 155 4.88 4.48 0.41
N MET A 156 4.84 5.37 1.40
CA MET A 156 5.24 6.76 1.30
C MET A 156 6.33 7.09 2.30
N THR A 157 7.28 7.93 1.90
CA THR A 157 8.30 8.48 2.80
C THR A 157 7.97 9.95 3.06
N LEU A 158 7.83 10.34 4.32
CA LEU A 158 7.56 11.71 4.73
C LEU A 158 8.82 12.42 5.25
N ARG A 159 8.91 13.72 5.04
CA ARG A 159 9.86 14.64 5.68
C ARG A 159 9.18 15.98 5.92
N ARG A 160 9.34 16.55 7.11
CA ARG A 160 8.78 17.88 7.48
C ARG A 160 7.29 18.03 7.12
N GLY A 161 6.51 16.96 7.33
CA GLY A 161 5.07 16.94 7.06
C GLY A 161 4.65 16.87 5.57
N LYS A 162 5.59 16.62 4.63
CA LYS A 162 5.27 16.34 3.23
C LYS A 162 5.77 14.95 2.81
N VAL A 163 5.01 14.27 1.97
CA VAL A 163 5.48 13.08 1.24
C VAL A 163 6.54 13.53 0.25
N VAL A 164 7.74 12.93 0.31
CA VAL A 164 8.88 13.22 -0.58
C VAL A 164 9.16 12.10 -1.57
N SER A 165 8.71 10.88 -1.27
CA SER A 165 8.71 9.77 -2.23
C SER A 165 7.56 8.81 -1.95
N GLY A 166 7.16 8.04 -2.97
CA GLY A 166 6.16 6.98 -2.79
C GLY A 166 6.23 5.88 -3.84
N ILE A 167 5.68 4.72 -3.47
CA ILE A 167 5.50 3.54 -4.30
C ILE A 167 4.02 3.15 -4.21
N ALA A 168 3.35 3.02 -5.35
CA ALA A 168 1.96 2.63 -5.45
C ALA A 168 1.83 1.24 -6.08
N PHE A 169 1.15 0.35 -5.36
CA PHE A 169 0.59 -0.90 -5.88
C PHE A 169 -0.93 -0.75 -6.00
N LEU A 170 -1.51 -1.37 -7.02
CA LEU A 170 -2.94 -1.36 -7.33
C LEU A 170 -3.31 -2.57 -8.21
N ASP A 171 -4.60 -2.89 -8.34
CA ASP A 171 -5.04 -3.79 -9.41
C ASP A 171 -4.81 -3.13 -10.77
N SER A 172 -3.84 -3.66 -11.50
CA SER A 172 -3.48 -3.18 -12.84
C SER A 172 -4.47 -3.56 -13.93
N ILE A 173 -5.29 -4.61 -13.74
CA ILE A 173 -6.31 -5.01 -14.71
C ILE A 173 -7.43 -3.97 -14.69
N SER A 174 -8.08 -3.80 -13.54
CA SER A 174 -9.15 -2.79 -13.36
C SER A 174 -8.70 -1.38 -13.77
N PHE A 175 -7.48 -0.97 -13.41
CA PHE A 175 -6.94 0.33 -13.82
C PHE A 175 -6.82 0.46 -15.36
N ASN A 176 -6.28 -0.56 -16.03
CA ASN A 176 -6.09 -0.54 -17.47
C ASN A 176 -7.41 -0.60 -18.26
N GLU A 177 -8.44 -1.25 -17.70
CA GLU A 177 -9.79 -1.24 -18.27
C GLU A 177 -10.43 0.15 -18.18
N LEU A 178 -10.39 0.80 -17.01
CA LEU A 178 -10.80 2.20 -16.86
C LEU A 178 -10.06 3.11 -17.85
N TRP A 179 -8.73 2.97 -17.93
CA TRP A 179 -7.91 3.87 -18.74
C TRP A 179 -8.19 3.76 -20.24
N ARG A 180 -8.47 2.54 -20.74
CA ARG A 180 -8.76 2.25 -22.15
C ARG A 180 -10.21 2.53 -22.53
N ASN A 181 -11.16 2.17 -21.67
CA ASN A 181 -12.59 2.14 -22.00
C ASN A 181 -13.32 3.44 -21.64
N VAL A 182 -12.72 4.31 -20.82
CA VAL A 182 -13.31 5.59 -20.42
C VAL A 182 -12.39 6.73 -20.87
N PRO A 183 -12.82 7.58 -21.82
CA PRO A 183 -12.12 8.83 -22.11
C PRO A 183 -12.19 9.80 -20.93
N PRO A 184 -11.10 10.55 -20.64
CA PRO A 184 -11.18 11.69 -19.72
C PRO A 184 -12.09 12.78 -20.32
N SER A 185 -12.86 13.46 -19.48
CA SER A 185 -13.53 14.70 -19.89
C SER A 185 -12.50 15.77 -20.26
N THR A 186 -12.79 16.58 -21.27
CA THR A 186 -12.14 17.89 -21.41
C THR A 186 -12.56 18.79 -20.24
N ALA A 187 -11.66 19.69 -19.83
CA ALA A 187 -11.96 20.77 -18.90
C ALA A 187 -12.81 21.87 -19.57
#